data_AF-A0AAE0S9Y5-F1
#
_entry.id   AF-A0AAE0S9Y5-F1
#
_cell.length_a   1.000
_cell.length_b   1.000
_cell.length_c   1.000
_cell.angle_alpha   90.00
_cell.angle_beta   90.00
_cell.angle_gamma   90.00
#
_symmetry.space_group_name_H-M   'P 1'
#
loop_
_entity.id
_entity.type
_entity.pdbx_description
1 polymer ?
#
loop_
_entity_poly.entity_id
_entity_poly.type
_entity_poly.pdbx_seq_one_letter_code
_entity_poly.pdbx_strand_id
1 'polypeptide(L)' 'MDWRMSVGTKLEDICYKMYCWDPILPNVCSTRFAAALGTSCGPNKWCVGGECVHDSRAPSIPIEIVG' A
#
# COMPACT_ATOMS: atom_id res chain seq x y z
N MET A 1 -16.90 -12.27 -4.84
CA MET A 1 -16.73 -10.99 -4.13
C MET A 1 -15.29 -10.57 -4.33
N ASP A 2 -15.07 -9.49 -5.07
CA ASP A 2 -13.76 -9.00 -5.53
C ASP A 2 -13.20 -8.05 -4.45
N TRP A 3 -12.03 -8.39 -3.90
CA TRP A 3 -11.39 -7.69 -2.77
C TRP A 3 -10.37 -6.64 -3.23
N ARG A 4 -10.44 -6.18 -4.49
CA ARG A 4 -9.62 -5.07 -5.00
C ARG A 4 -9.93 -3.78 -4.25
N MET A 5 -9.30 -3.64 -3.08
CA MET A 5 -9.35 -2.48 -2.21
C MET A 5 -10.77 -2.19 -1.71
N SER A 6 -10.94 -2.10 -0.39
CA SER A 6 -12.18 -1.58 0.19
C SER A 6 -12.53 -0.28 -0.53
N VAL A 7 -13.77 -0.14 -1.02
CA VAL A 7 -14.24 1.07 -1.72
C VAL A 7 -13.80 2.31 -0.93
N GLY A 8 -12.74 2.99 -1.40
CA GLY A 8 -12.16 4.17 -0.76
C GLY A 8 -10.73 4.09 -0.21
N THR A 9 -10.05 2.94 -0.14
CA THR A 9 -8.63 2.88 0.29
C THR A 9 -7.69 3.08 -0.88
N LYS A 10 -6.81 4.08 -0.83
CA LYS A 10 -5.74 4.34 -1.81
C LYS A 10 -4.49 3.58 -1.41
N LEU A 11 -3.64 3.23 -2.38
CA LEU A 11 -2.30 2.70 -2.09
C LEU A 11 -1.48 3.65 -1.20
N GLU A 12 -1.71 4.96 -1.33
CA GLU A 12 -1.09 6.01 -0.51
C GLU A 12 -1.38 5.82 1.00
N ASP A 13 -2.50 5.17 1.35
CA ASP A 13 -2.91 4.98 2.73
C ASP A 13 -1.98 4.03 3.52
N ILE A 14 -1.19 3.20 2.82
CA ILE A 14 -0.24 2.29 3.47
C ILE A 14 0.79 3.04 4.31
N CYS A 15 1.07 4.31 3.99
CA CYS A 15 2.05 5.11 4.69
C CYS A 15 1.63 5.42 6.14
N TYR A 16 0.34 5.39 6.46
CA TYR A 16 -0.16 5.55 7.82
C TYR A 16 -0.93 4.32 8.34
N LYS A 17 -1.43 3.45 7.45
CA LYS A 17 -2.18 2.24 7.81
C LYS A 17 -2.09 1.16 6.73
N MET A 18 -1.35 0.09 7.01
CA MET A 18 -1.23 -1.04 6.09
C MET A 18 -2.26 -2.13 6.38
N TYR A 19 -2.62 -2.88 5.33
CA TYR A 19 -3.50 -4.04 5.40
C TYR A 19 -2.76 -5.28 4.91
N CYS A 20 -2.88 -6.38 5.64
CA CYS A 20 -2.27 -7.67 5.27
C CYS A 20 -3.37 -8.71 5.10
N TRP A 21 -3.43 -9.32 3.92
CA TRP A 21 -4.30 -10.46 3.64
C TRP A 21 -3.79 -11.71 4.37
N ASP A 22 -4.69 -12.43 5.03
CA ASP A 22 -4.40 -13.71 5.67
C ASP A 22 -4.69 -14.86 4.67
N PRO A 23 -3.67 -15.64 4.25
CA PRO A 23 -3.88 -16.73 3.29
C PRO A 23 -4.62 -17.93 3.87
N ILE A 24 -4.72 -18.03 5.19
CA ILE A 24 -5.36 -19.14 5.91
C ILE A 24 -6.84 -18.82 6.15
N LEU A 25 -7.16 -17.56 6.45
CA LEU A 25 -8.51 -17.11 6.73
C LEU A 25 -9.15 -16.43 5.50
N PRO A 26 -10.14 -17.06 4.83
CA PRO A 26 -10.72 -16.51 3.62
C PRO A 26 -11.36 -15.14 3.90
N ASN A 27 -11.04 -14.17 3.04
CA ASN A 27 -11.56 -12.80 3.08
C ASN A 27 -11.19 -11.98 4.34
N VAL A 28 -10.13 -12.35 5.05
CA VAL A 28 -9.65 -11.56 6.19
C VAL A 28 -8.43 -10.72 5.78
N CYS A 29 -8.58 -9.40 5.91
CA CYS A 29 -7.46 -8.46 5.90
C CYS A 29 -7.30 -7.90 7.31
N SER A 30 -6.11 -8.06 7.88
CA SER A 30 -5.79 -7.50 9.19
C SER A 30 -5.08 -6.15 9.02
N THR A 31 -5.44 -5.19 9.87
CA THR A 31 -4.70 -3.91 9.93
C THR A 31 -3.40 -4.10 10.69
N ARG A 32 -2.35 -3.46 10.21
CA ARG A 32 -1.03 -3.39 10.87
C ARG A 32 -0.59 -1.93 10.98
N PHE A 33 0.60 -1.72 11.55
CA PHE A 33 1.22 -0.40 11.70
C PHE A 33 1.50 0.27 10.35
N ALA A 34 1.90 1.54 10.38
CA ALA A 34 2.35 2.27 9.21
C ALA A 34 3.48 1.53 8.47
N ALA A 35 3.52 1.67 7.14
CA ALA A 35 4.62 1.17 6.33
C ALA A 35 5.95 1.81 6.76
N ALA A 36 7.05 1.08 6.56
CA ALA A 36 8.39 1.59 6.82
C ALA A 36 8.72 2.77 5.90
N LEU A 37 9.58 3.69 6.37
CA LEU A 37 10.10 4.78 5.54
C LEU A 37 10.77 4.24 4.27
N GLY A 38 10.52 4.90 3.14
CA GLY A 38 11.01 4.46 1.84
C GLY A 38 10.18 3.37 1.16
N THR A 39 9.13 2.85 1.81
CA THR A 39 8.16 1.92 1.18
C THR A 39 7.48 2.60 0.00
N SER A 40 7.44 1.95 -1.16
CA SER A 40 6.78 2.51 -2.34
C SER A 40 5.26 2.52 -2.18
N CYS A 41 4.66 3.68 -2.46
CA CYS A 41 3.22 3.93 -2.36
C CYS A 41 2.61 4.43 -3.68
N GLY A 42 3.41 4.43 -4.75
CA GLY A 42 3.01 4.79 -6.10
C GLY A 42 4.23 4.98 -7.02
N PRO A 43 4.02 5.32 -8.30
CA PRO A 43 5.11 5.52 -9.26
C PRO A 43 5.96 6.73 -8.88
N ASN A 44 7.26 6.52 -8.67
CA ASN A 44 8.18 7.56 -8.19
C ASN A 44 7.71 8.18 -6.86
N LYS A 45 7.06 7.39 -6.00
CA LYS A 45 6.63 7.82 -4.66
C LYS A 45 7.01 6.82 -3.59
N TRP A 46 7.35 7.33 -2.41
CA TRP A 46 7.61 6.52 -1.21
C TRP A 46 7.04 7.16 0.06
N CYS A 47 6.87 6.35 1.09
CA CYS A 47 6.37 6.81 2.38
C CYS A 47 7.46 7.59 3.14
N VAL A 48 7.14 8.83 3.53
CA VAL A 48 7.98 9.69 4.37
C VAL A 48 7.10 10.34 5.44
N GLY A 49 7.33 9.98 6.72
CA GLY A 49 6.60 10.58 7.83
C GLY A 49 5.09 10.36 7.84
N GLY A 50 4.61 9.25 7.26
CA GLY A 50 3.17 8.94 7.15
C GLY A 50 2.52 9.35 5.83
N GLU A 51 3.23 10.11 5.00
CA GLU A 51 2.73 10.65 3.73
C GLU A 51 3.35 9.95 2.52
N CYS A 52 2.61 9.87 1.41
CA CYS A 52 3.10 9.34 0.14
C CYS A 52 3.69 10.47 -0.73
N VAL A 53 5.02 10.60 -0.74
CA VAL A 53 5.71 11.74 -1.33
C VAL A 53 6.39 11.35 -2.63
N HIS A 54 6.30 12.23 -3.65
CA HIS A 54 7.03 12.08 -4.89
C HIS A 54 8.53 12.35 -4.70
N ASP A 55 9.38 11.45 -5.18
CA ASP A 55 10.83 11.60 -5.19
C ASP A 55 11.37 10.95 -6.47
N SER A 56 12.22 11.65 -7.21
CA SER A 56 12.79 11.14 -8.47
C SER A 56 13.74 9.96 -8.29
N ARG A 57 14.17 9.68 -7.05
CA ARG A 57 14.96 8.51 -6.69
C ARG A 57 14.10 7.32 -6.30
N ALA A 58 12.80 7.53 -6.04
CA ALA A 58 11.90 6.44 -5.73
C ALA A 58 11.64 5.60 -6.98
N PRO A 59 11.45 4.28 -6.86
CA PRO A 59 11.22 3.43 -8.01
C PRO A 59 9.97 3.84 -8.79
N SER A 60 10.05 3.83 -10.13
CA SER A 60 8.89 3.88 -11.00
C SER A 60 8.25 2.49 -11.08
N ILE A 61 7.68 2.02 -9.98
CA ILE A 61 7.02 0.71 -9.97
C ILE A 61 5.74 0.84 -10.80
N PRO A 62 5.56 0.09 -11.90
CA PRO A 62 4.24 -0.04 -12.50
C PRO A 62 3.31 -0.65 -11.44
N ILE A 63 2.06 -0.21 -11.39
CA ILE A 63 1.05 -0.82 -10.51
C ILE A 63 0.81 -2.22 -11.08
N GLU A 64 1.60 -3.19 -10.63
CA GLU A 64 1.37 -4.61 -10.87
C GLU A 64 0.10 -4.96 -10.11
N ILE A 65 -1.03 -4.90 -10.82
CA ILE A 65 -2.29 -5.49 -10.37
C ILE A 65 -2.00 -6.98 -10.34
N VAL A 66 -1.61 -7.52 -9.18
CA VAL A 66 -1.59 -8.97 -8.97
C VAL A 66 -3.02 -9.43 -9.22
N GLY A 67 -3.20 -10.09 -10.37
CA GLY A 67 -4.47 -10.56 -10.90
C GLY A 67 -5.08 -11.68 -10.09
#